data_AF-A0A532UME3-F1
#
_entry.id   AF-A0A532UME3-F1
#
_cell.length_a   1.000
_cell.length_b   1.000
_cell.length_c   1.000
_cell.angle_alpha   90.00
_cell.angle_beta   90.00
_cell.angle_gamma   90.00
#
_symmetry.space_group_name_H-M   'P 1'
#
loop_
_entity.id
_entity.type
_entity.pdbx_description
1 polymer ?
#
loop_
_entity_poly.entity_id
_entity_poly.type
_entity_poly.pdbx_seq_one_letter_code
_entity_poly.pdbx_strand_id
1 'polypeptide(L)'
;MPRKKRRTSLKYIDQLKPIVPPAERAVSHLNRRMKEILYPDKLKEKFTITVVFGHSRKKKYRQAVELAKQASSYNTEGEGRWLKHYAKYDPPSAAKLFELTALLNESIEYEVLVQDKPLPYGHDLWLPLMWIFLP
;
A
#
# COMPACT_ATOMS: atom_id res chain seq x y z
N MET A 1 -54.74 -2.69 -42.26
CA MET A 1 -53.76 -1.71 -41.72
C MET A 1 -52.51 -2.43 -41.24
N PRO A 2 -51.32 -2.25 -41.83
CA PRO A 2 -50.09 -2.92 -41.37
C PRO A 2 -49.09 -1.95 -40.71
N ARG A 3 -48.56 -2.34 -39.55
CA ARG A 3 -47.50 -1.65 -38.78
C ARG A 3 -46.17 -1.66 -39.55
N LYS A 4 -45.58 -0.49 -39.83
CA LYS A 4 -44.23 -0.34 -40.40
C LYS A 4 -43.17 -0.87 -39.42
N LYS A 5 -42.43 -1.90 -39.85
CA LYS A 5 -41.23 -2.44 -39.17
C LYS A 5 -40.12 -1.38 -39.15
N ARG A 6 -39.65 -0.99 -37.95
CA ARG A 6 -38.39 -0.22 -37.79
C ARG A 6 -37.22 -1.15 -38.14
N ARG A 7 -36.61 -0.93 -39.29
CA ARG A 7 -35.31 -1.52 -39.66
C ARG A 7 -34.18 -0.62 -39.16
N THR A 8 -33.22 -1.26 -38.51
CA THR A 8 -31.78 -0.93 -38.47
C THR A 8 -31.33 0.38 -37.79
N SER A 9 -31.01 0.28 -36.48
CA SER A 9 -30.02 1.16 -35.83
C SER A 9 -28.82 0.38 -35.22
N LEU A 10 -28.82 -0.96 -35.28
CA LEU A 10 -27.76 -1.78 -34.67
C LEU A 10 -26.37 -1.58 -35.30
N LYS A 11 -26.29 -1.16 -36.57
CA LYS A 11 -25.00 -1.00 -37.26
C LYS A 11 -24.14 0.15 -36.75
N TYR A 12 -24.73 1.10 -36.02
CA TYR A 12 -23.99 2.28 -35.57
C TYR A 12 -23.26 2.04 -34.25
N ILE A 13 -23.77 1.15 -33.40
CA ILE A 13 -23.24 0.90 -32.05
C ILE A 13 -21.97 0.04 -32.12
N ASP A 14 -21.93 -0.92 -33.06
CA ASP A 14 -20.80 -1.84 -33.25
C ASP A 14 -19.59 -1.18 -33.95
N GLN A 15 -19.76 -0.02 -34.59
CA GLN A 15 -18.69 0.72 -35.27
C GLN A 15 -18.00 1.75 -34.36
N LEU A 16 -18.54 1.97 -33.17
CA LEU A 16 -17.88 2.81 -32.18
C LEU A 16 -16.73 1.99 -31.60
N LYS A 17 -15.48 2.46 -31.76
CA LYS A 17 -14.41 2.03 -30.84
C LYS A 17 -14.96 2.23 -29.44
N PRO A 18 -14.80 1.26 -28.51
CA PRO A 18 -15.29 1.44 -27.17
C PRO A 18 -14.72 2.77 -26.66
N ILE A 19 -15.60 3.67 -26.22
CA ILE A 19 -15.19 4.85 -25.48
C ILE A 19 -14.79 4.32 -24.10
N VAL A 20 -13.74 3.51 -24.05
CA VAL A 20 -12.85 3.53 -22.89
C VAL A 20 -12.33 4.95 -22.94
N PRO A 21 -12.73 5.85 -22.02
CA PRO A 21 -12.21 7.20 -22.06
C PRO A 21 -10.68 7.06 -22.09
N PRO A 22 -9.97 7.83 -22.94
CA PRO A 22 -8.51 7.76 -23.06
C PRO A 22 -7.79 7.90 -21.71
N ALA A 23 -8.52 8.36 -20.67
CA ALA A 23 -8.22 8.31 -19.25
C ALA A 23 -7.28 7.18 -18.84
N GLU A 24 -7.57 5.89 -19.08
CA GLU A 24 -6.76 4.80 -18.49
C GLU A 24 -5.32 4.75 -19.03
N ARG A 25 -5.10 5.06 -20.31
CA ARG A 25 -3.75 5.13 -20.90
C ARG A 25 -3.09 6.49 -20.69
N ALA A 26 -3.87 7.56 -20.61
CA ALA A 26 -3.40 8.94 -20.44
C ALA A 26 -3.14 9.31 -18.96
N VAL A 27 -3.57 8.52 -17.99
CA VAL A 27 -3.30 8.81 -16.58
C VAL A 27 -2.07 8.09 -16.06
N SER A 28 -1.52 7.11 -16.79
CA SER A 28 -0.36 6.32 -16.33
C SER A 28 0.83 7.20 -15.94
N HIS A 29 1.12 8.23 -16.74
CA HIS A 29 2.20 9.20 -16.56
C HIS A 29 1.87 10.33 -15.57
N LEU A 30 0.62 10.47 -15.12
CA LEU A 30 0.27 11.49 -14.13
C LEU A 30 0.82 11.11 -12.76
N ASN A 31 1.32 12.10 -12.05
CA ASN A 31 1.77 11.92 -10.66
C ASN A 31 0.58 11.61 -9.74
N ARG A 32 0.88 11.05 -8.56
CA ARG A 32 -0.11 10.55 -7.59
C ARG A 32 -1.14 11.62 -7.19
N ARG A 33 -0.66 12.82 -6.88
CA ARG A 33 -1.51 13.95 -6.46
C ARG A 33 -2.52 14.35 -7.53
N MET A 34 -2.12 14.34 -8.80
CA MET A 34 -3.02 14.64 -9.90
C MET A 34 -4.03 13.51 -10.13
N LYS A 35 -3.62 12.25 -9.96
CA LYS A 35 -4.55 11.11 -9.97
C LYS A 35 -5.59 11.22 -8.85
N GLU A 36 -5.20 11.58 -7.64
CA GLU A 36 -6.09 11.80 -6.49
C GLU A 36 -7.14 12.88 -6.75
N ILE A 37 -6.72 14.02 -7.34
CA ILE A 37 -7.63 15.12 -7.68
C ILE A 37 -8.64 14.68 -8.76
N LEU A 38 -8.19 13.93 -9.76
CA LEU A 38 -9.04 13.52 -10.89
C LEU A 38 -9.94 12.32 -10.57
N TYR A 39 -9.53 11.45 -9.65
CA TYR A 39 -10.25 10.22 -9.30
C TYR A 39 -10.27 9.97 -7.77
N PRO A 40 -10.90 10.86 -6.99
CA PRO A 40 -10.90 10.76 -5.52
C PRO A 40 -11.55 9.46 -5.02
N ASP A 41 -12.59 8.97 -5.69
CA ASP A 41 -13.30 7.75 -5.27
C ASP A 41 -12.60 6.45 -5.66
N LYS A 42 -11.73 6.48 -6.70
CA LYS A 42 -11.03 5.28 -7.20
C LYS A 42 -9.68 5.06 -6.52
N LEU A 43 -9.17 6.07 -5.82
CA LEU A 43 -7.86 6.04 -5.14
C LEU A 43 -8.02 6.10 -3.63
N LYS A 44 -8.97 5.33 -3.08
CA LYS A 44 -8.95 5.06 -1.64
C LYS A 44 -7.66 4.31 -1.33
N GLU A 45 -6.67 5.02 -0.82
CA GLU A 45 -5.43 4.42 -0.37
C GLU A 45 -5.75 3.36 0.67
N LYS A 46 -5.22 2.17 0.45
CA LYS A 46 -5.29 1.12 1.45
C LYS A 46 -4.53 1.62 2.68
N PHE A 47 -5.14 1.44 3.86
CA PHE A 47 -4.47 1.71 5.12
C PHE A 47 -3.19 0.88 5.18
N THR A 48 -2.07 1.53 5.53
CA THR A 48 -0.76 0.86 5.63
C THR A 48 0.01 1.38 6.83
N ILE A 49 0.75 0.47 7.46
CA ILE A 49 1.75 0.78 8.47
C ILE A 49 3.12 0.44 7.90
N THR A 50 4.05 1.38 8.00
CA THR A 50 5.46 1.18 7.65
C THR A 50 6.27 1.14 8.94
N VAL A 51 6.98 0.05 9.18
CA VAL A 51 7.93 -0.12 10.28
C VAL A 51 9.31 0.25 9.76
N VAL A 52 9.99 1.16 10.46
CA VAL A 52 11.31 1.65 10.10
C VAL A 52 12.31 1.31 11.19
N PHE A 53 13.39 0.59 10.87
CA PHE A 53 14.43 0.29 11.84
C PHE A 53 15.82 0.37 11.22
N GLY A 54 16.80 0.78 12.03
CA GLY A 54 18.18 0.93 11.60
C GLY A 54 18.99 -0.36 11.68
N HIS A 55 20.21 -0.30 11.15
CA HIS A 55 21.20 -1.35 11.36
C HIS A 55 21.52 -1.54 12.86
N SER A 56 21.55 -2.79 13.32
CA SER A 56 21.83 -3.12 14.72
C SER A 56 22.77 -4.31 14.84
N ARG A 57 23.65 -4.30 15.86
CA ARG A 57 24.58 -5.40 16.17
C ARG A 57 23.96 -6.50 17.04
N LYS A 58 22.66 -6.41 17.31
CA LYS A 58 21.94 -7.34 18.20
C LYS A 58 21.72 -8.68 17.50
N LYS A 59 21.72 -9.77 18.27
CA LYS A 59 21.57 -11.14 17.73
C LYS A 59 20.30 -11.32 16.88
N LYS A 60 19.21 -10.63 17.25
CA LYS A 60 17.91 -10.68 16.59
C LYS A 60 17.80 -9.83 15.31
N TYR A 61 18.79 -8.98 15.00
CA TYR A 61 18.74 -8.09 13.83
C TYR A 61 18.60 -8.84 12.51
N ARG A 62 19.37 -9.92 12.31
CA ARG A 62 19.29 -10.72 11.10
C ARG A 62 17.89 -11.31 10.91
N GLN A 63 17.29 -11.81 11.98
CA GLN A 63 15.94 -12.36 11.96
C GLN A 63 14.89 -11.27 11.68
N ALA A 64 15.05 -10.06 12.24
CA ALA A 64 14.17 -8.92 11.96
C ALA A 64 14.21 -8.50 10.48
N VAL A 65 15.40 -8.49 9.87
CA VAL A 65 15.54 -8.19 8.44
C VAL A 65 14.86 -9.25 7.57
N GLU A 66 14.98 -10.53 7.90
CA GLU A 66 14.30 -11.58 7.14
C GLU A 66 12.77 -11.49 7.26
N LEU A 67 12.24 -11.17 8.44
CA LEU A 67 10.80 -10.91 8.61
C LEU A 67 10.35 -9.65 7.85
N ALA A 68 11.14 -8.58 7.88
CA ALA A 68 10.85 -7.33 7.18
C ALA A 68 10.76 -7.52 5.66
N LYS A 69 11.58 -8.40 5.07
CA LYS A 69 11.52 -8.73 3.64
C LYS A 69 10.23 -9.45 3.22
N GLN A 70 9.50 -10.05 4.16
CA GLN A 70 8.22 -10.73 3.88
C GLN A 70 7.01 -9.78 3.89
N ALA A 71 7.24 -8.49 4.13
CA ALA A 71 6.25 -7.43 4.08
C ALA A 71 5.73 -7.21 2.65
N SER A 72 4.59 -6.54 2.51
CA SER A 72 3.97 -6.25 1.21
C SER A 72 4.84 -5.33 0.34
N SER A 73 5.64 -4.48 0.97
CA SER A 73 6.69 -3.71 0.31
C SER A 73 7.86 -3.53 1.27
N TYR A 74 9.07 -3.72 0.77
CA TYR A 74 10.30 -3.60 1.54
C TYR A 74 11.33 -2.77 0.76
N ASN A 75 11.87 -1.75 1.41
CA ASN A 75 12.90 -0.87 0.86
C ASN A 75 14.01 -0.65 1.88
N THR A 76 15.18 -0.27 1.39
CA THR A 76 16.31 0.12 2.22
C THR A 76 16.85 1.47 1.75
N GLU A 77 17.17 2.35 2.69
CA GLU A 77 17.81 3.63 2.39
C GLU A 77 19.10 3.77 3.21
N GLY A 78 20.11 4.39 2.60
CA GLY A 78 21.42 4.59 3.22
C GLY A 78 22.33 3.36 3.12
N GLU A 79 23.53 3.48 3.69
CA GLU A 79 24.58 2.46 3.63
C GLU A 79 25.29 2.27 4.97
N GLY A 80 25.80 1.05 5.19
CA GLY A 80 26.57 0.69 6.38
C GLY A 80 25.81 0.94 7.70
N ARG A 81 26.34 1.84 8.54
CA ARG A 81 25.75 2.19 9.83
C ARG A 81 24.45 2.99 9.71
N TRP A 82 24.26 3.68 8.59
CA TRP A 82 23.09 4.54 8.35
C TRP A 82 21.98 3.84 7.57
N LEU A 83 22.12 2.52 7.33
CA LEU A 83 21.12 1.72 6.66
C LEU A 83 19.82 1.69 7.48
N LYS A 84 18.74 2.13 6.86
CA LYS A 84 17.37 2.04 7.36
C LYS A 84 16.57 1.05 6.52
N HIS A 85 15.83 0.19 7.21
CA HIS A 85 14.89 -0.75 6.63
C HIS A 85 13.49 -0.16 6.73
N TYR A 86 12.74 -0.19 5.64
CA TYR A 86 11.34 0.23 5.58
C TYR A 86 10.50 -0.97 5.16
N ALA A 87 9.66 -1.47 6.07
CA ALA A 87 8.79 -2.61 5.84
C ALA A 87 7.33 -2.18 5.96
N LYS A 88 6.58 -2.27 4.86
CA LYS A 88 5.20 -1.80 4.75
C LYS A 88 4.21 -2.95 4.79
N TYR A 89 3.20 -2.82 5.63
CA TYR A 89 2.17 -3.80 5.91
C TYR A 89 0.78 -3.23 5.68
N ASP A 90 -0.09 -4.03 5.09
CA ASP A 90 -1.54 -3.82 4.97
C ASP A 90 -2.31 -4.74 5.93
N PRO A 91 -3.62 -4.50 6.19
CA PRO A 91 -4.38 -5.27 7.18
C PRO A 91 -4.32 -6.80 7.02
N PRO A 92 -4.42 -7.38 5.80
CA PRO A 92 -4.17 -8.81 5.57
C PRO A 92 -2.82 -9.35 6.08
N SER A 93 -1.80 -8.49 6.18
CA SER A 93 -0.45 -8.85 6.64
C SER A 93 -0.19 -8.53 8.12
N ALA A 94 -1.23 -8.23 8.91
CA ALA A 94 -1.13 -7.84 10.32
C ALA A 94 -0.40 -8.85 11.20
N ALA A 95 -0.55 -10.16 10.94
CA ALA A 95 0.18 -11.21 11.66
C ALA A 95 1.70 -11.07 11.53
N LYS A 96 2.20 -10.83 10.32
CA LYS A 96 3.63 -10.61 10.06
C LYS A 96 4.13 -9.32 10.69
N LEU A 97 3.30 -8.27 10.68
CA LEU A 97 3.61 -7.02 11.38
C LEU A 97 3.81 -7.26 12.88
N PHE A 98 2.91 -8.02 13.51
CA PHE A 98 3.02 -8.38 14.93
C PHE A 98 4.30 -9.17 15.23
N GLU A 99 4.62 -10.18 14.42
CA GLU A 99 5.84 -10.96 14.59
C GLU A 99 7.11 -10.11 14.51
N LEU A 100 7.17 -9.19 13.53
CA LEU A 100 8.30 -8.27 13.40
C LEU A 100 8.40 -7.34 14.60
N THR A 101 7.30 -6.68 15.00
CA THR A 101 7.34 -5.69 16.08
C THR A 101 7.60 -6.32 17.45
N ALA A 102 7.13 -7.55 17.70
CA ALA A 102 7.48 -8.31 18.89
C ALA A 102 9.00 -8.55 18.97
N LEU A 103 9.63 -8.91 17.85
CA LEU A 103 11.08 -9.13 17.79
C LEU A 103 11.88 -7.83 17.96
N LEU A 104 11.40 -6.73 17.38
CA LEU A 104 12.04 -5.42 17.46
C LEU A 104 11.93 -4.84 18.89
N ASN A 105 10.75 -4.91 19.52
CA ASN A 105 10.50 -4.40 20.89
C ASN A 105 11.52 -4.90 21.92
N GLU A 106 12.03 -6.12 21.77
CA GLU A 106 12.99 -6.68 22.72
C GLU A 106 14.43 -6.16 22.55
N SER A 107 14.79 -5.61 21.38
CA SER A 107 16.21 -5.49 21.04
C SER A 107 16.62 -4.32 20.17
N ILE A 108 15.71 -3.74 19.40
CA ILE A 108 16.02 -2.79 18.33
C ILE A 108 15.00 -1.65 18.38
N GLU A 109 15.49 -0.41 18.46
CA GLU A 109 14.65 0.76 18.29
C GLU A 109 14.13 0.84 16.85
N TYR A 110 12.85 1.16 16.72
CA TYR A 110 12.18 1.31 15.44
C TYR A 110 11.14 2.42 15.55
N GLU A 111 10.71 2.91 14.39
CA GLU A 111 9.69 3.93 14.23
C GLU A 111 8.51 3.33 13.46
N VAL A 112 7.30 3.80 13.77
CA VAL A 112 6.07 3.37 13.11
C VAL A 112 5.49 4.56 12.35
N LEU A 113 5.37 4.41 11.03
CA LEU A 113 4.75 5.38 10.15
C LEU A 113 3.37 4.86 9.71
N VAL A 114 2.39 5.75 9.64
CA VAL A 114 1.06 5.44 9.11
C VAL A 114 0.91 6.19 7.80
N GLN A 115 0.62 5.47 6.72
CA GLN A 115 0.63 6.04 5.36
C GLN A 115 1.95 6.80 5.05
N ASP A 116 3.08 6.22 5.46
CA ASP A 116 4.43 6.80 5.33
C ASP A 116 4.63 8.16 6.03
N LYS A 117 3.74 8.52 6.96
CA LYS A 117 3.88 9.72 7.79
C LYS A 117 4.14 9.32 9.23
N PRO A 118 5.09 9.98 9.92
CA PRO A 118 5.25 9.81 11.35
C PRO A 118 4.02 10.38 12.05
N LEU A 119 3.33 9.54 12.82
CA LEU A 119 2.21 9.96 13.65
C LEU A 119 2.56 9.80 15.12
N PRO A 120 2.02 10.66 16.00
CA PRO A 120 2.16 10.45 17.44
C PRO A 120 1.53 9.10 17.83
N TYR A 121 2.12 8.45 18.84
CA TYR A 121 1.66 7.17 19.39
C TYR A 121 1.62 6.02 18.39
N GLY A 122 2.55 5.99 17.42
CA GLY A 122 2.70 4.89 16.45
C GLY A 122 2.75 3.50 17.12
N HIS A 123 3.53 3.38 18.19
CA HIS A 123 3.70 2.12 18.93
C HIS A 123 2.49 1.80 19.81
N ASP A 124 2.02 2.77 20.58
CA ASP A 124 1.06 2.54 21.67
C ASP A 124 -0.40 2.45 21.21
N LEU A 125 -0.72 3.01 20.04
CA LEU A 125 -2.08 3.06 19.51
C LEU A 125 -2.22 2.33 18.18
N TRP A 126 -1.41 2.72 17.19
CA TRP A 126 -1.61 2.27 15.81
C TRP A 126 -1.28 0.80 15.60
N LEU A 127 -0.25 0.28 16.28
CA LEU A 127 0.05 -1.16 16.24
C LEU A 127 -1.06 -2.00 16.91
N PRO A 128 -1.53 -1.72 18.14
CA PRO A 128 -2.67 -2.40 18.71
C PRO A 128 -3.93 -2.39 17.84
N LEU A 129 -4.22 -1.27 17.18
CA LEU A 129 -5.34 -1.19 16.24
C LEU A 129 -5.17 -2.13 15.05
N MET A 130 -3.94 -2.29 14.54
CA MET A 130 -3.66 -3.28 13.49
C MET A 130 -3.85 -4.72 13.96
N TRP A 131 -3.64 -5.01 15.25
CA TRP A 131 -3.81 -6.36 15.78
C TRP A 131 -5.26 -6.81 15.86
N ILE A 132 -6.24 -5.89 15.78
CA ILE A 132 -7.66 -6.24 15.64
C ILE A 132 -7.93 -7.01 14.33
N PHE A 133 -7.06 -6.86 13.33
CA PHE A 133 -7.14 -7.57 12.04
C PHE A 133 -6.41 -8.91 12.04
N LEU A 134 -5.90 -9.38 13.18
CA LEU A 134 -5.41 -10.75 13.28
C LEU A 134 -6.58 -11.73 13.06
N PRO A 135 -6.38 -12.78 12.25
CA PRO A 135 -7.41 -13.77 11.96
C PRO A 135 -7.77 -14.64 13.18
#